data_AF-A0AAD9J9J7-F1
#
_entry.id   AF-A0AAD9J9J7-F1
#
_cell.length_a   1.000
_cell.length_b   1.000
_cell.length_c   1.000
_cell.angle_alpha   90.00
_cell.angle_beta   90.00
_cell.angle_gamma   90.00
#
_symmetry.space_group_name_H-M   'P 1'
#
loop_
_entity.id
_entity.type
_entity.pdbx_description
1 polymer ?
#
loop_
_entity_poly.entity_id
_entity_poly.type
_entity_poly.pdbx_seq_one_letter_code
_entity_poly.pdbx_strand_id
1 'polypeptide(L)' 'MINNSAVKVLIDTGSSINLLDEETLKSLKKRPMLTKEHNPIIPYAGRPMNIRGTFTAEISGNNATVSSTVYVKGKEIS' A
#
# COMPACT_ATOMS: atom_id res chain seq x y z
N MET A 1 -1.05 11.22 -5.55
CA MET A 1 -2.42 10.68 -5.64
C MET A 1 -2.35 9.18 -5.85
N ILE A 2 -3.34 8.44 -5.38
CA ILE A 2 -3.52 7.00 -5.65
C ILE A 2 -4.91 6.82 -6.24
N ASN A 3 -5.02 6.27 -7.45
CA ASN A 3 -6.29 6.07 -8.17
C ASN A 3 -7.19 7.34 -8.12
N ASN A 4 -6.63 8.49 -8.51
CA ASN A 4 -7.30 9.79 -8.51
C ASN A 4 -7.83 10.26 -7.13
N SER A 5 -7.28 9.71 -6.04
CA SER A 5 -7.55 10.12 -4.66
C SER A 5 -6.32 10.81 -4.07
N ALA A 6 -6.53 11.98 -3.45
CA ALA A 6 -5.47 12.68 -2.73
C ALA A 6 -5.17 11.91 -1.44
N VAL A 7 -3.90 11.61 -1.22
CA VAL A 7 -3.41 10.89 -0.04
C VAL A 7 -2.13 11.55 0.45
N LYS A 8 -1.90 11.54 1.75
CA LYS A 8 -0.60 11.89 2.33
C LYS A 8 0.24 10.62 2.38
N VAL A 9 1.48 10.71 1.90
CA VAL A 9 2.41 9.58 1.84
C VAL A 9 3.75 9.99 2.41
N LEU A 10 4.46 9.02 2.99
CA LEU A 10 5.86 9.15 3.34
C LEU A 10 6.67 8.59 2.17
N ILE A 11 7.67 9.34 1.72
CA ILE A 11 8.61 8.87 0.70
C ILE A 11 9.81 8.26 1.44
N ASP A 12 9.98 6.94 1.27
CA ASP A 12 11.07 6.17 1.87
C ASP A 12 11.80 5.40 0.77
N THR A 13 13.00 5.87 0.41
CA THR A 13 13.84 5.23 -0.60
C THR A 13 14.53 3.96 -0.10
N GLY A 14 14.51 3.70 1.22
CA GLY A 14 14.97 2.45 1.82
C GLY A 14 13.95 1.31 1.72
N SER A 15 12.70 1.61 1.31
CA SER A 15 11.65 0.60 1.15
C SER A 15 11.64 0.04 -0.28
N SER A 16 11.58 -1.29 -0.39
CA SER A 16 11.40 -1.98 -1.68
C SER A 16 9.94 -2.07 -2.12
N ILE A 17 8.98 -1.66 -1.28
CA ILE A 17 7.55 -1.81 -1.54
C ILE A 17 6.76 -0.54 -1.21
N ASN A 18 5.61 -0.38 -1.87
CA ASN A 18 4.60 0.60 -1.47
C ASN A 18 3.66 -0.03 -0.44
N LEU A 19 3.53 0.60 0.72
CA LEU A 19 2.66 0.14 1.80
C LEU A 19 1.59 1.19 2.10
N LEU A 20 0.36 0.73 2.35
CA LEU A 20 -0.79 1.55 2.65
C LEU A 20 -1.56 0.95 3.82
N ASP A 21 -2.05 1.78 4.74
CA ASP A 21 -2.87 1.31 5.84
C ASP A 21 -4.35 1.12 5.43
N GLU A 22 -5.10 0.40 6.25
CA GLU A 22 -6.49 0.12 5.97
C GLU A 22 -7.39 1.37 5.94
N GLU A 23 -7.04 2.41 6.69
CA GLU A 23 -7.83 3.65 6.79
C GLU A 23 -7.71 4.47 5.50
N THR A 24 -6.50 4.59 4.98
CA THR A 24 -6.20 5.22 3.70
C THR A 24 -6.85 4.44 2.55
N LEU A 25 -6.92 3.10 2.65
CA LEU A 25 -7.64 2.29 1.64
C LEU A 25 -9.14 2.62 1.64
N LYS A 26 -9.72 2.88 2.81
CA LYS A 26 -11.13 3.27 2.95
C LYS A 26 -11.40 4.67 2.41
N SER A 27 -10.41 5.58 2.46
CA SER A 27 -10.55 6.94 1.96
C SER A 27 -10.39 7.07 0.43
N LEU A 28 -9.99 6.01 -0.28
CA LEU A 28 -9.92 6.05 -1.74
C LEU A 28 -11.32 6.19 -2.33
N LYS A 29 -11.48 7.07 -3.34
CA LYS A 29 -12.77 7.32 -4.03
C LYS A 29 -13.40 6.03 -4.56
N LYS A 30 -12.58 5.15 -5.12
CA LYS A 30 -12.96 3.81 -5.55
C LYS A 30 -12.09 2.80 -4.83
N ARG A 31 -12.74 1.98 -4.01
CA ARG A 31 -12.05 0.94 -3.25
C ARG A 31 -11.64 -0.21 -4.19
N PRO A 32 -10.33 -0.50 -4.32
CA PRO A 32 -9.89 -1.62 -5.14
C PRO A 32 -10.24 -2.95 -4.46
N MET A 33 -10.46 -4.00 -5.26
CA MET A 33 -10.47 -5.36 -4.74
C MET A 33 -9.03 -5.77 -4.44
N LEU A 34 -8.82 -6.41 -3.29
CA LEU A 34 -7.51 -6.89 -2.88
C LEU A 34 -7.29 -8.30 -3.42
N THR A 35 -6.14 -8.53 -4.02
CA THR A 35 -5.61 -9.86 -4.31
C THR A 35 -4.91 -10.38 -3.06
N LYS A 36 -5.13 -11.64 -2.71
CA LYS A 36 -4.47 -12.26 -1.57
C LYS A 36 -2.96 -12.32 -1.82
N GLU A 37 -2.18 -11.82 -0.87
CA GLU A 37 -0.73 -11.97 -0.88
C GLU A 37 -0.36 -13.27 -0.15
N HIS A 38 0.56 -14.04 -0.74
CA HIS A 38 1.00 -15.32 -0.19
C HIS A 38 2.39 -15.23 0.42
N ASN A 39 3.17 -14.23 0.05
CA ASN A 39 4.52 -14.04 0.56
C ASN A 39 4.48 -13.14 1.80
N PRO A 40 5.07 -13.58 2.93
CA PRO A 40 5.17 -12.74 4.12
C PRO A 40 6.07 -11.54 3.83
N ILE A 41 5.61 -10.34 4.18
CA ILE A 41 6.44 -9.14 4.16
C ILE A 41 7.09 -9.01 5.54
N ILE A 42 8.42 -9.08 5.55
CA ILE A 42 9.22 -9.04 6.77
C ILE A 42 9.98 -7.71 6.79
N PRO A 43 9.72 -6.82 7.76
CA PRO A 43 10.51 -5.62 7.95
C PRO A 43 11.90 -5.98 8.46
N TYR A 44 12.90 -5.14 8.18
CA TYR A 44 14.32 -5.40 8.50
C TYR A 44 14.60 -5.85 9.94
N ALA A 45 13.84 -5.38 10.92
CA ALA A 45 14.03 -5.70 12.33
C ALA A 45 12.72 -6.11 13.03
N GLY A 46 11.94 -7.03 12.44
CA GLY A 46 10.66 -7.38 13.04
C GLY A 46 10.05 -8.71 12.62
N ARG A 47 8.80 -8.89 13.03
CA ARG A 47 7.97 -10.04 12.69
C ARG A 47 7.26 -9.79 11.36
N PRO A 48 6.80 -10.85 10.66
CA PRO A 48 5.98 -10.70 9.46
C PRO A 48 4.81 -9.73 9.71
N MET A 49 4.63 -8.78 8.80
CA MET A 49 3.50 -7.87 8.86
C MET A 49 2.19 -8.58 8.51
N ASN A 50 1.11 -8.19 9.17
CA ASN A 50 -0.22 -8.59 8.74
C ASN A 50 -0.59 -7.85 7.45
N ILE A 51 -0.55 -8.54 6.32
CA ILE A 51 -0.90 -7.99 5.00
C ILE A 51 -2.26 -8.55 4.60
N ARG A 52 -3.21 -7.66 4.33
CA ARG A 52 -4.56 -8.05 3.88
C ARG A 52 -4.60 -8.46 2.42
N GLY A 53 -3.66 -7.96 1.64
CA GLY A 53 -3.54 -8.21 0.21
C GLY A 53 -2.87 -7.06 -0.52
N THR A 54 -2.93 -7.13 -1.85
CA THR A 54 -2.33 -6.19 -2.77
C THR A 54 -3.32 -5.71 -3.81
N PHE A 55 -3.01 -4.58 -4.45
CA PHE A 55 -3.69 -4.14 -5.66
C PHE A 55 -2.73 -3.32 -6.53
N THR A 56 -3.01 -3.26 -7.84
CA THR A 56 -2.29 -2.35 -8.75
C THR A 56 -2.93 -0.97 -8.68
N ALA A 57 -2.12 0.06 -8.50
CA ALA A 57 -2.57 1.44 -8.39
C ALA A 57 -1.88 2.34 -9.40
N GLU A 58 -2.62 3.31 -9.92
CA GLU A 58 -2.03 4.48 -10.57
C GLU A 58 -1.61 5.48 -9.49
N ILE A 59 -0.30 5.72 -9.40
CA ILE A 59 0.33 6.63 -8.45
C ILE A 59 0.83 7.84 -9.24
N SER A 60 0.21 8.99 -9.00
CA SER A 60 0.58 10.25 -9.65
C SER A 60 1.27 11.19 -8.66
N GLY A 61 2.48 11.63 -9.03
CA GLY A 61 3.19 12.74 -8.40
C GLY A 61 3.21 13.98 -9.31
N ASN A 62 4.07 14.95 -8.99
CA ASN A 62 4.13 16.21 -9.73
C ASN A 62 4.60 16.05 -11.19
N ASN A 63 5.47 15.07 -11.45
CA ASN A 63 6.17 14.95 -12.73
C ASN A 63 5.82 13.66 -13.50
N ALA A 64 5.14 12.70 -12.87
CA ALA A 64 4.86 11.42 -13.49
C ALA A 64 3.66 10.71 -12.84
N THR A 65 3.02 9.86 -13.64
CA THR A 65 2.10 8.83 -13.16
C THR A 65 2.70 7.47 -13.47
N VAL A 66 2.74 6.60 -12.46
CA VAL A 66 3.26 5.24 -12.58
C VAL A 66 2.22 4.23 -12.12
N SER A 67 2.19 3.07 -12.75
CA SER A 67 1.40 1.93 -12.26
C SER A 67 2.28 1.04 -11.41
N SER A 68 1.86 0.75 -10.17
CA SER A 68 2.67 -0.04 -9.24
C SER A 68 1.81 -0.86 -8.27
N THR A 69 2.39 -1.93 -7.74
CA THR A 69 1.76 -2.75 -6.71
C THR A 69 1.81 -2.04 -5.37
N VAL A 70 0.67 -1.99 -4.67
CA VAL A 70 0.53 -1.46 -3.31
C VAL A 70 0.07 -2.57 -2.38
N TYR A 71 0.78 -2.74 -1.28
CA TYR A 71 0.44 -3.67 -0.21
C TYR A 71 -0.42 -2.98 0.85
N VAL A 72 -1.43 -3.68 1.36
CA VAL A 72 -2.32 -3.14 2.39
C VAL A 72 -2.04 -3.79 3.75
N LYS A 73 -1.55 -2.99 4.69
CA LYS A 73 -1.37 -3.41 6.09
C LYS A 73 -2.73 -3.59 6.76
N GLY A 74 -2.92 -4.75 7.40
CA GLY A 74 -4.04 -5.03 8.29
C GLY A 74 -3.74 -4.61 9.74
N LYS A 75 -4.78 -4.58 10.58
CA LYS A 75 -4.61 -4.38 12.02
C LYS A 75 -3.73 -5.49 12.61
N GLU A 76 -2.88 -5.16 13.56
CA GLU A 76 -2.11 -6.17 14.28
C GLU A 76 -3.07 -7.02 15.11
N ILE A 77 -2.88 -8.34 15.05
CA ILE A 77 -3.64 -9.29 15.85
C ILE A 77 -2.80 -9.47 17.12
N SER A 78 -3.23 -8.80 18.19
CA SER A 78 -2.66 -8.89 19.54
C SER A 78 -2.95 -10.23 20.19
#